data_AF-A0A9X0DQV1-F1
#
_entry.id   AF-A0A9X0DQV1-F1
#
_cell.length_a   1.000
_cell.length_b   1.000
_cell.length_c   1.000
_cell.angle_alpha   90.00
_cell.angle_beta   90.00
_cell.angle_gamma   90.00
#
_symmetry.space_group_name_H-M   'P 1'
#
loop_
_entity.id
_entity.type
_entity.pdbx_description
1 polymer ?
#
loop_
_entity_poly.entity_id
_entity_poly.type
_entity_poly.pdbx_seq_one_letter_code
_entity_poly.pdbx_strand_id
1 'polypeptide(L)'
;MHIHHFLFALASFTLTNLVSCSPTQAGTLSTPPPPGETYVVGYPICATPGYTEVPGNYNETIHQSSGATLAGCINECRAAYPACKSIAFHARYTECLWFDRKVDKTQLYEDDTSEFVHYDLICPVPAC
;
A
#
# COMPACT_ATOMS: atom_id res chain seq x y z
N MET A 1 53.98 8.35 -40.93
CA MET A 1 53.78 7.65 -39.64
C MET A 1 52.45 8.13 -39.08
N HIS A 2 51.40 7.32 -39.22
CA HIS A 2 50.76 6.55 -38.12
C HIS A 2 49.91 7.42 -37.20
N ILE A 3 48.65 7.14 -36.83
CA ILE A 3 47.46 6.40 -37.29
C ILE A 3 46.31 6.87 -36.34
N HIS A 4 45.05 6.57 -36.70
CA HIS A 4 43.86 6.40 -35.84
C HIS A 4 43.26 7.65 -35.14
N HIS A 5 42.05 8.11 -35.52
CA HIS A 5 40.72 7.59 -35.13
C HIS A 5 40.59 7.36 -33.62
N PHE A 6 39.71 8.10 -32.94
CA PHE A 6 38.68 7.50 -32.07
C PHE A 6 37.64 8.56 -31.66
N LEU A 7 36.44 8.44 -32.25
CA LEU A 7 35.21 9.07 -31.78
C LEU A 7 34.82 8.41 -30.45
N PHE A 8 34.82 9.15 -29.35
CA PHE A 8 34.22 8.71 -28.09
C PHE A 8 32.75 9.08 -28.08
N ALA A 9 31.90 8.14 -28.46
CA ALA A 9 30.47 8.19 -28.20
C ALA A 9 30.24 7.98 -26.69
N LEU A 10 29.70 8.99 -26.02
CA LEU A 10 29.18 8.87 -24.65
C LEU A 10 27.89 8.07 -24.70
N ALA A 11 27.99 6.75 -24.55
CA ALA A 11 26.83 5.91 -24.28
C ALA A 11 26.42 6.13 -22.82
N SER A 12 25.31 6.83 -22.63
CA SER A 12 24.62 6.93 -21.34
C SER A 12 24.18 5.54 -20.90
N PHE A 13 24.89 4.95 -19.94
CA PHE A 13 24.41 3.78 -19.22
C PHE A 13 23.29 4.22 -18.28
N THR A 14 22.04 4.06 -18.71
CA THR A 14 20.91 4.01 -17.78
C THR A 14 21.07 2.75 -16.93
N LEU A 15 21.58 2.90 -15.71
CA LEU A 15 21.45 1.88 -14.68
C LEU A 15 19.95 1.77 -14.37
N THR A 16 19.26 0.83 -15.01
CA THR A 16 18.00 0.32 -14.49
C THR A 16 18.35 -0.37 -13.18
N ASN A 17 18.16 0.34 -12.06
CA ASN A 17 18.01 -0.29 -10.76
C ASN A 17 16.79 -1.20 -10.86
N LEU A 18 17.00 -2.43 -11.32
CA LEU A 18 16.12 -3.55 -11.02
C LEU A 18 16.20 -3.74 -9.52
N VAL A 19 15.43 -2.94 -8.78
CA VAL A 19 15.03 -3.26 -7.42
C VAL A 19 14.30 -4.58 -7.56
N SER A 20 15.04 -5.66 -7.35
CA SER A 20 14.48 -6.98 -7.19
C SER A 20 13.65 -6.91 -5.92
N CYS A 21 12.37 -6.57 -6.05
CA CYS A 21 11.37 -6.80 -5.02
C CYS A 21 11.33 -8.32 -4.84
N SER A 22 12.22 -8.84 -4.00
CA SER A 22 12.05 -10.18 -3.43
C SER A 22 10.63 -10.21 -2.88
N PRO A 23 9.82 -11.24 -3.20
CA PRO A 23 8.48 -11.36 -2.64
C PRO A 23 8.66 -11.44 -1.13
N THR A 24 8.39 -10.33 -0.46
CA THR A 24 8.43 -10.27 1.00
C THR A 24 7.36 -11.25 1.44
N GLN A 25 7.83 -12.31 2.09
CA GLN A 25 7.07 -13.44 2.59
C GLN A 25 5.65 -13.01 2.96
N ALA A 26 4.69 -13.41 2.12
CA ALA A 26 3.29 -13.40 2.51
C ALA A 26 3.24 -14.17 3.83
N GLY A 27 2.89 -13.47 4.92
CA GLY A 27 2.65 -14.16 6.18
C GLY A 27 1.60 -15.23 5.90
N THR A 28 1.70 -16.38 6.53
CA THR A 28 0.70 -17.45 6.43
C THR A 28 -0.68 -16.85 6.73
N LEU A 29 -1.44 -16.56 5.68
CA LEU A 29 -2.79 -16.02 5.75
C LEU A 29 -3.66 -17.13 6.34
N SER A 30 -4.34 -16.85 7.46
CA SER A 30 -5.01 -17.88 8.26
C SER A 30 -6.27 -18.44 7.59
N THR A 31 -6.83 -17.72 6.62
CA THR A 31 -7.98 -18.16 5.83
C THR A 31 -7.68 -17.99 4.34
N PRO A 32 -8.00 -18.97 3.48
CA PRO A 32 -7.87 -18.83 2.03
C PRO A 32 -8.85 -17.76 1.49
N PRO A 33 -8.48 -17.05 0.41
CA PRO A 33 -9.37 -16.08 -0.23
C PRO A 33 -10.63 -16.79 -0.78
N PRO A 34 -11.73 -16.05 -1.02
CA PRO A 34 -12.90 -16.59 -1.72
C PRO A 34 -12.51 -17.28 -3.04
N PRO A 35 -13.26 -18.30 -3.49
CA PRO A 35 -12.94 -18.99 -4.74
C PRO A 35 -12.87 -18.03 -5.93
N GLY A 36 -11.72 -17.97 -6.59
CA GLY A 36 -11.47 -17.05 -7.71
C GLY A 36 -10.75 -15.76 -7.31
N GLU A 37 -10.60 -15.49 -6.02
CA GLU A 37 -9.93 -14.29 -5.51
C GLU A 37 -8.51 -14.58 -5.02
N THR A 38 -7.68 -13.55 -4.99
CA THR A 38 -6.33 -13.60 -4.41
C THR A 38 -6.15 -12.38 -3.53
N TYR A 39 -5.60 -12.58 -2.33
CA TYR A 39 -5.30 -11.45 -1.46
C TYR A 39 -4.24 -10.54 -2.08
N VAL A 40 -4.42 -9.25 -1.90
CA VAL A 40 -3.46 -8.24 -2.34
C VAL A 40 -2.16 -8.44 -1.57
N VAL A 41 -1.08 -8.61 -2.33
CA VAL A 41 0.27 -8.76 -1.81
C VAL A 41 1.19 -7.74 -2.47
N GLY A 42 2.15 -7.23 -1.71
CA GLY A 42 3.05 -6.18 -2.16
C GLY A 42 3.20 -5.10 -1.09
N TYR A 43 4.30 -4.36 -1.13
CA TYR A 43 4.49 -3.22 -0.24
C TYR A 43 5.23 -2.10 -1.00
N PRO A 44 4.71 -0.87 -1.01
CA PRO A 44 3.44 -0.45 -0.39
C PRO A 44 2.20 -0.76 -1.24
N ILE A 45 1.06 -0.93 -0.58
CA ILE A 45 -0.26 -0.92 -1.21
C ILE A 45 -0.86 0.48 -1.04
N CYS A 46 -1.13 1.14 -2.17
CA CYS A 46 -1.61 2.51 -2.20
C CYS A 46 -2.84 2.62 -3.10
N ALA A 47 -3.94 3.10 -2.52
CA ALA A 47 -5.19 3.36 -3.24
C ALA A 47 -5.87 2.10 -3.79
N THR A 48 -5.81 0.99 -3.06
CA THR A 48 -6.48 -0.25 -3.47
C THR A 48 -7.87 -0.34 -2.84
N PRO A 49 -8.96 -0.31 -3.63
CA PRO A 49 -10.30 -0.54 -3.12
C PRO A 49 -10.46 -2.01 -2.74
N GLY A 50 -11.19 -2.28 -1.67
CA GLY A 50 -11.43 -3.67 -1.29
C GLY A 50 -11.96 -3.89 0.12
N TYR A 51 -12.09 -5.16 0.47
CA TYR A 51 -12.55 -5.63 1.77
C TYR A 51 -11.47 -6.45 2.46
N THR A 52 -11.19 -6.14 3.70
CA THR A 52 -10.34 -6.98 4.55
C THR A 52 -11.15 -8.13 5.12
N GLU A 53 -10.49 -9.26 5.36
CA GLU A 53 -11.16 -10.41 5.94
C GLU A 53 -11.48 -10.20 7.42
N VAL A 54 -12.72 -10.52 7.83
CA VAL A 54 -13.14 -10.49 9.24
C VAL A 54 -13.64 -11.87 9.68
N PRO A 55 -13.05 -12.49 10.73
CA PRO A 55 -11.94 -11.99 11.53
C PRO A 55 -10.57 -12.22 10.85
N GLY A 56 -9.82 -11.16 10.61
CA GLY A 56 -8.42 -11.24 10.18
C GLY A 56 -7.44 -11.23 11.36
N ASN A 57 -6.15 -11.44 11.08
CA ASN A 57 -5.07 -11.32 12.08
C ASN A 57 -4.57 -9.88 12.26
N TYR A 58 -5.51 -8.97 12.51
CA TYR A 58 -5.28 -7.54 12.71
C TYR A 58 -6.30 -6.97 13.71
N ASN A 59 -5.98 -5.83 14.28
CA ASN A 59 -6.94 -4.99 14.99
C ASN A 59 -7.34 -3.82 14.11
N GLU A 60 -8.63 -3.62 13.94
CA GLU A 60 -9.23 -2.49 13.23
C GLU A 60 -9.94 -1.60 14.24
N THR A 61 -9.77 -0.29 14.08
CA THR A 61 -10.48 0.70 14.89
C THR A 61 -11.03 1.80 14.00
N ILE A 62 -12.27 2.21 14.26
CA ILE A 62 -12.83 3.43 13.69
C ILE A 62 -12.14 4.61 14.40
N HIS A 63 -11.12 5.18 13.76
CA HIS A 63 -10.42 6.33 14.29
C HIS A 63 -11.28 7.59 14.19
N GLN A 64 -11.97 7.74 13.05
CA GLN A 64 -12.91 8.83 12.85
C GLN A 64 -14.07 8.38 11.95
N SER A 65 -15.29 8.47 12.45
CA SER A 65 -16.50 8.01 11.75
C SER A 65 -17.06 9.00 10.73
N SER A 66 -16.68 10.29 10.81
CA SER A 66 -17.04 11.31 9.82
C SER A 66 -16.13 12.54 9.92
N GLY A 67 -16.02 13.31 8.84
CA GLY A 67 -15.22 14.53 8.73
C GLY A 67 -13.73 14.33 8.49
N ALA A 68 -13.27 13.09 8.25
CA ALA A 68 -11.87 12.82 7.99
C ALA A 68 -11.49 13.22 6.55
N THR A 69 -10.26 13.69 6.37
CA THR A 69 -9.65 13.80 5.04
C THR A 69 -8.68 12.63 4.85
N LEU A 70 -8.48 12.17 3.62
CA LEU A 70 -7.48 11.13 3.35
C LEU A 70 -6.08 11.54 3.86
N ALA A 71 -5.70 12.79 3.60
CA ALA A 71 -4.44 13.35 4.08
C ALA A 71 -4.34 13.36 5.61
N GLY A 72 -5.40 13.79 6.30
CA GLY A 72 -5.47 13.76 7.76
C GLY A 72 -5.37 12.34 8.31
N CYS A 73 -6.17 11.41 7.78
CA CYS A 73 -6.19 10.01 8.17
C CYS A 73 -4.79 9.35 8.06
N ILE A 74 -4.09 9.55 6.93
CA ILE A 74 -2.72 9.06 6.74
C ILE A 74 -1.75 9.72 7.72
N ASN A 75 -1.78 11.05 7.85
CA ASN A 75 -0.81 11.79 8.67
C ASN A 75 -0.99 11.52 10.17
N GLU A 76 -2.21 11.38 10.65
CA GLU A 76 -2.50 11.04 12.04
C GLU A 76 -2.08 9.61 12.35
N CYS A 77 -2.36 8.65 11.46
CA CYS A 77 -1.89 7.28 11.61
C CYS A 77 -0.35 7.18 11.61
N ARG A 78 0.34 7.96 10.75
CA ARG A 78 1.81 8.10 10.79
C ARG A 78 2.32 8.61 12.12
N ALA A 79 1.67 9.65 12.67
CA ALA A 79 2.03 10.21 13.96
C ALA A 79 1.83 9.22 15.12
N ALA A 80 0.91 8.26 14.96
CA ALA A 80 0.61 7.21 15.93
C ALA A 80 1.46 5.94 15.77
N TYR A 81 2.43 5.90 14.85
CA TYR A 81 3.30 4.72 14.69
C TYR A 81 4.05 4.39 16.00
N PRO A 82 4.11 3.10 16.43
CA PRO A 82 3.75 1.87 15.71
C PRO A 82 2.33 1.34 15.98
N ALA A 83 1.46 2.09 16.66
CA ALA A 83 0.12 1.65 17.00
C ALA A 83 -0.79 1.52 15.76
N CYS A 84 -0.61 2.42 14.80
CA CYS A 84 -1.26 2.38 13.49
C CYS A 84 -0.21 2.12 12.39
N LYS A 85 -0.54 1.25 11.42
CA LYS A 85 0.39 0.79 10.36
C LYS A 85 -0.19 0.80 8.95
N SER A 86 -1.51 0.91 8.81
CA SER A 86 -2.20 1.23 7.57
C SER A 86 -3.59 1.79 7.87
N ILE A 87 -4.25 2.31 6.85
CA ILE A 87 -5.61 2.85 6.94
C ILE A 87 -6.53 2.26 5.87
N ALA A 88 -7.83 2.37 6.11
CA ALA A 88 -8.85 2.36 5.06
C ALA A 88 -9.66 3.66 5.16
N PHE A 89 -9.90 4.29 4.02
CA PHE A 89 -10.61 5.57 3.94
C PHE A 89 -11.88 5.43 3.11
N HIS A 90 -13.01 5.88 3.66
CA HIS A 90 -14.28 5.95 2.96
C HIS A 90 -14.56 7.38 2.53
N ALA A 91 -14.44 7.67 1.23
CA ALA A 91 -14.53 9.06 0.75
C ALA A 91 -15.91 9.69 0.97
N ARG A 92 -16.98 8.93 0.77
CA ARG A 92 -18.37 9.42 0.93
C ARG A 92 -18.74 9.76 2.37
N TYR A 93 -18.45 8.88 3.33
CA TYR A 93 -18.72 9.15 4.75
C TYR A 93 -17.60 9.91 5.44
N THR A 94 -16.48 10.14 4.74
CA THR A 94 -15.28 10.77 5.31
C THR A 94 -14.85 10.03 6.58
N GLU A 95 -14.86 8.69 6.50
CA GLU A 95 -14.52 7.78 7.59
C GLU A 95 -13.09 7.25 7.43
N CYS A 96 -12.39 7.10 8.55
CA CYS A 96 -11.01 6.67 8.65
C CYS A 96 -10.91 5.48 9.60
N LEU A 97 -10.57 4.31 9.05
CA LEU A 97 -10.25 3.10 9.81
C LEU A 97 -8.73 2.97 9.95
N TRP A 98 -8.29 2.56 11.13
CA TRP A 98 -6.89 2.29 11.44
C TRP A 98 -6.66 0.81 11.65
N PHE A 99 -5.56 0.31 11.10
CA PHE A 99 -5.12 -1.08 11.26
C PHE A 99 -3.75 -1.13 11.96
N ASP A 100 -3.57 -2.11 12.86
CA ASP A 100 -2.29 -2.39 13.55
C ASP A 100 -1.31 -3.25 12.70
N ARG A 101 -1.66 -3.46 11.43
CA ARG A 101 -0.94 -4.22 10.41
C ARG A 101 -0.77 -3.37 9.15
N LYS A 102 0.18 -3.76 8.30
CA LYS A 102 0.27 -3.26 6.92
C LYS A 102 -0.87 -3.87 6.11
N VAL A 103 -1.26 -3.23 5.01
CA VAL A 103 -2.38 -3.71 4.18
C VAL A 103 -2.15 -5.13 3.66
N ASP A 104 -0.93 -5.49 3.29
CA ASP A 104 -0.59 -6.85 2.80
C ASP A 104 -0.67 -7.94 3.89
N LYS A 105 -0.92 -7.54 5.14
CA LYS A 105 -1.14 -8.42 6.29
C LYS A 105 -2.56 -8.34 6.86
N THR A 106 -3.48 -7.61 6.21
CA THR A 106 -4.91 -7.56 6.57
C THR A 106 -5.79 -8.49 5.74
N GLN A 107 -5.20 -9.33 4.87
CA GLN A 107 -5.95 -10.23 3.99
C GLN A 107 -6.96 -9.44 3.13
N LEU A 108 -6.49 -8.33 2.55
CA LEU A 108 -7.30 -7.50 1.65
C LEU A 108 -7.64 -8.27 0.37
N TYR A 109 -8.93 -8.36 0.06
CA TYR A 109 -9.48 -8.70 -1.24
C TYR A 109 -9.71 -7.41 -2.03
N GLU A 110 -9.15 -7.31 -3.24
CA GLU A 110 -9.36 -6.16 -4.12
C GLU A 110 -10.74 -6.23 -4.78
N ASP A 111 -11.55 -5.19 -4.58
CA ASP A 111 -12.90 -5.09 -5.13
C ASP A 111 -13.18 -3.63 -5.51
N ASP A 112 -13.33 -3.37 -6.80
CA ASP A 112 -13.63 -2.04 -7.33
C ASP A 112 -14.99 -1.48 -6.89
N THR A 113 -15.87 -2.32 -6.34
CA THR A 113 -17.15 -1.89 -5.78
C THR A 113 -17.05 -1.43 -4.32
N SER A 114 -15.92 -1.67 -3.66
CA SER A 114 -15.71 -1.23 -2.27
C SER A 114 -15.66 0.29 -2.17
N GLU A 115 -16.41 0.84 -1.22
CA GLU A 115 -16.35 2.27 -0.89
C GLU A 115 -15.14 2.61 0.01
N PHE A 116 -14.45 1.60 0.56
CA PHE A 116 -13.22 1.75 1.33
C PHE A 116 -11.99 1.54 0.46
N VAL A 117 -11.06 2.48 0.56
CA VAL A 117 -9.78 2.44 -0.16
C VAL A 117 -8.63 2.34 0.85
N HIS A 118 -7.74 1.38 0.65
CA HIS A 118 -6.69 1.01 1.59
C HIS A 118 -5.34 1.64 1.22
N TYR A 119 -4.59 2.04 2.25
CA TYR A 119 -3.28 2.69 2.11
C TYR A 119 -2.31 2.25 3.22
N ASP A 120 -1.11 1.83 2.81
CA ASP A 120 0.04 1.77 3.71
C ASP A 120 0.56 3.19 4.03
N LEU A 121 1.21 3.36 5.18
CA LEU A 121 1.64 4.70 5.62
C LEU A 121 2.74 5.32 4.79
N ILE A 122 3.48 4.55 3.99
CA ILE A 122 4.51 5.12 3.11
C ILE A 122 3.92 5.67 1.80
N CYS A 123 2.62 5.46 1.55
CA CYS A 123 1.95 5.99 0.37
C CYS A 123 2.02 7.52 0.31
N PRO A 124 2.19 8.11 -0.89
CA PRO A 124 2.17 9.54 -1.04
C PRO A 124 0.82 10.11 -0.58
N VAL A 125 0.86 11.21 0.16
CA VAL A 125 -0.36 11.95 0.49
C VAL A 125 -0.67 12.85 -0.70
N PRO A 126 -1.89 12.79 -1.27
CA PRO A 126 -2.27 13.70 -2.36
C PRO A 126 -2.08 15.14 -1.92
N ALA A 127 -1.41 15.95 -2.75
CA ALA A 127 -1.35 17.39 -2.53
C ALA A 127 -2.77 17.96 -2.68
N CYS A 128 -3.19 18.77 -1.71
CA CYS A 128 -4.48 19.45 -1.69
C CYS A 128 -4.66 20.39 -2.88
#